data_AF-A0A8H5HGM3-F1
#
_entry.id   AF-A0A8H5HGM3-F1
#
_cell.length_a   1.000
_cell.length_b   1.000
_cell.length_c   1.000
_cell.angle_alpha   90.00
_cell.angle_beta   90.00
_cell.angle_gamma   90.00
#
_symmetry.space_group_name_H-M   'P 1'
#
loop_
_entity.id
_entity.type
_entity.pdbx_description
1 polymer ?
#
loop_
_entity_poly.entity_id
_entity_poly.type
_entity_poly.pdbx_seq_one_letter_code
_entity_poly.pdbx_strand_id
1 'polypeptide(L)'
;MPSTPVNSQPVHLNSTGCVIRRTEQKGRAARSIPRQTLIEISPVLFFSKEEYAAHGKYTVLDEYTFTWTDGRMALALGLGSLFNHSEHPNVSYSLDTSTESIRYTTVRDIASDEELCIFYGHKLWFDSAESLDPVPHCHVPEVTEDGWGDLSAVEDAESADPPLGPYLDGDPDEVIADEYLPFTRFKLPPEEEDLESIQTVDAWVVDIPDPRHITKMLKWLKQAGLETPDLGHLKRIRKQKDIATLLLATTTTSPGPPSPPPDLDLPAPYTLPVPCKPALTPISLKLKSGLWPTLFTPPRKGEAEDWTRGKARWAWEAMQAAVQAAHEAQRTGELPVAAHIAAPYEENADATQSKTCTAFTACDTRQSNAHPLRHAVINVVRQMADYRASSAAPMPRPSSSAASTSGSASSLSSLDGEDVRNGSNYLLTSLTVFTTHEPCIMCSMALIHSRAKEVVFLHAMPRTGGCGGAARLPTLKGINHRFGICQWKADFTSDSGSEDRLCIDDAIDA
;
A
#
# COMPACT_ATOMS: atom_id res chain seq x y z
N MET A 1 3.32 28.52 33.10
CA MET A 1 3.12 27.06 32.97
C MET A 1 2.95 26.75 31.50
N PRO A 2 3.86 26.02 30.84
CA PRO A 2 3.67 25.66 29.45
C PRO A 2 2.79 24.40 29.37
N SER A 3 1.68 24.53 28.67
CA SER A 3 0.74 23.45 28.33
C SER A 3 1.38 22.51 27.31
N THR A 4 1.63 21.26 27.72
CA THR A 4 2.06 20.16 26.86
C THR A 4 0.96 19.84 25.84
N PRO A 5 1.27 19.67 24.54
CA PRO A 5 0.29 19.20 23.56
C PRO A 5 -0.01 17.71 23.81
N VAL A 6 -1.30 17.37 23.84
CA VAL A 6 -1.78 15.98 23.89
C VAL A 6 -1.48 15.34 22.54
N ASN A 7 -0.40 14.56 22.48
CA ASN A 7 -0.02 13.80 21.30
C ASN A 7 -0.91 12.54 21.24
N SER A 8 -1.90 12.53 20.34
CA SER A 8 -2.88 11.44 20.19
C SER A 8 -2.40 10.30 19.28
N GLN A 9 -1.09 10.13 19.11
CA GLN A 9 -0.50 9.03 18.36
C GLN A 9 0.31 8.11 19.29
N PRO A 10 0.19 6.79 19.17
CA PRO A 10 0.97 5.86 19.99
C PRO A 10 2.47 6.05 19.68
N VAL A 11 3.21 6.48 20.70
CA VAL A 11 4.65 6.63 20.64
C VAL A 11 5.27 5.23 20.79
N HIS A 12 6.04 4.84 19.76
CA HIS A 12 6.94 3.68 19.66
C HIS A 12 6.36 2.29 19.31
N LEU A 13 7.07 1.63 18.37
CA LEU A 13 6.89 0.21 17.96
C LEU A 13 8.08 -0.70 18.35
N ASN A 14 9.19 -0.16 18.91
CA ASN A 14 10.34 -0.93 19.47
C ASN A 14 11.48 -0.03 20.05
N SER A 15 11.24 0.88 21.00
CA SER A 15 12.33 1.71 21.60
C SER A 15 13.33 0.89 22.42
N THR A 16 12.96 -0.32 22.82
CA THR A 16 13.68 -1.12 23.79
C THR A 16 14.66 -2.10 23.17
N GLY A 17 14.68 -2.25 21.84
CA GLY A 17 15.61 -3.14 21.14
C GLY A 17 15.22 -4.62 21.27
N CYS A 18 13.92 -4.92 21.28
CA CYS A 18 13.42 -6.29 21.23
C CYS A 18 13.77 -6.89 19.86
N VAL A 19 14.30 -8.11 19.82
CA VAL A 19 14.73 -8.77 18.57
C VAL A 19 13.95 -10.06 18.40
N ILE A 20 13.46 -10.31 17.18
CA ILE A 20 12.86 -11.59 16.80
C ILE A 20 13.97 -12.47 16.23
N ARG A 21 14.32 -13.58 16.91
CA ARG A 21 15.32 -14.55 16.44
C ARG A 21 14.64 -15.87 16.09
N ARG A 22 15.14 -16.55 15.05
CA ARG A 22 14.84 -17.97 14.82
C ARG A 22 15.68 -18.80 15.77
N THR A 23 15.01 -19.58 16.60
CA THR A 23 15.61 -20.48 17.58
C THR A 23 14.77 -21.76 17.56
N GLU A 24 15.35 -22.89 17.96
CA GLU A 24 14.56 -24.11 18.18
C GLU A 24 13.51 -23.92 19.29
N GLN A 25 13.65 -22.87 20.11
CA GLN A 25 12.72 -22.42 21.15
C GLN A 25 12.59 -20.89 21.17
N LYS A 26 11.37 -20.37 20.97
CA LYS A 26 10.74 -19.05 21.26
C LYS A 26 11.58 -17.76 21.54
N GLY A 27 10.98 -16.57 21.34
CA GLY A 27 11.67 -15.25 21.24
C GLY A 27 12.28 -14.70 22.54
N ARG A 28 13.33 -13.85 22.48
CA ARG A 28 14.16 -13.42 23.64
C ARG A 28 14.52 -11.92 23.61
N ALA A 29 14.71 -11.31 24.78
CA ALA A 29 15.18 -9.93 24.95
C ALA A 29 16.65 -9.79 24.55
N ALA A 30 17.03 -8.76 23.79
CA ALA A 30 18.41 -8.60 23.32
C ALA A 30 19.36 -7.92 24.32
N ARG A 31 18.83 -7.36 25.41
CA ARG A 31 19.56 -6.70 26.49
C ARG A 31 18.74 -6.76 27.77
N SER A 32 19.36 -6.44 28.90
CA SER A 32 18.61 -6.30 30.15
C SER A 32 17.60 -5.16 30.06
N ILE A 33 16.37 -5.42 30.51
CA ILE A 33 15.27 -4.45 30.52
C ILE A 33 14.84 -4.24 31.97
N PRO A 34 14.91 -3.01 32.52
CA PRO A 34 14.44 -2.74 33.88
C PRO A 34 12.94 -3.03 34.04
N ARG A 35 12.53 -3.33 35.27
CA ARG A 35 11.14 -3.37 35.70
C ARG A 35 10.40 -2.07 35.34
N GLN A 36 9.10 -2.16 35.08
CA GLN A 36 8.22 -1.02 34.77
C GLN A 36 8.60 -0.28 33.48
N THR A 37 9.31 -0.94 32.58
CA THR A 37 9.63 -0.39 31.26
C THR A 37 8.49 -0.67 30.29
N LEU A 38 7.95 0.38 29.67
CA LEU A 38 7.03 0.26 28.53
C LEU A 38 7.82 -0.24 27.32
N ILE A 39 7.56 -1.48 26.90
CA ILE A 39 8.31 -2.12 25.82
C ILE A 39 7.64 -1.94 24.46
N GLU A 40 6.31 -1.85 24.42
CA GLU A 40 5.55 -1.81 23.17
C GLU A 40 4.18 -1.15 23.37
N ILE A 41 3.74 -0.42 22.34
CA ILE A 41 2.35 0.00 22.18
C ILE A 41 1.86 -0.53 20.83
N SER A 42 1.06 -1.59 20.85
CA SER A 42 0.51 -2.16 19.62
C SER A 42 -0.86 -1.55 19.32
N PRO A 43 -1.06 -0.87 18.17
CA PRO A 43 -2.39 -0.53 17.68
C PRO A 43 -3.22 -1.80 17.48
N VAL A 44 -4.54 -1.71 17.58
CA VAL A 44 -5.40 -2.88 17.39
C VAL A 44 -6.31 -2.79 16.16
N LEU A 45 -6.55 -3.94 15.55
CA LEU A 45 -7.64 -4.15 14.61
C LEU A 45 -8.84 -4.73 15.38
N PHE A 46 -9.98 -4.07 15.33
CA PHE A 46 -11.20 -4.55 16.00
C PHE A 46 -12.05 -5.46 15.12
N PHE A 47 -12.58 -6.50 15.74
CA PHE A 47 -13.72 -7.26 15.29
C PHE A 47 -14.93 -6.90 16.15
N SER A 48 -16.07 -6.65 15.51
CA SER A 48 -17.34 -6.54 16.25
C SER A 48 -17.65 -7.86 16.95
N LYS A 49 -18.46 -7.80 18.01
CA LYS A 49 -18.86 -9.00 18.75
C LYS A 49 -19.60 -9.99 17.84
N GLU A 50 -20.45 -9.48 16.96
CA GLU A 50 -21.24 -10.24 16.01
C GLU A 50 -20.34 -10.89 14.95
N GLU A 51 -19.42 -10.13 14.36
CA GLU A 51 -18.47 -10.61 13.34
C GLU A 51 -17.53 -11.68 13.90
N TYR A 52 -17.01 -11.46 15.10
CA TYR A 52 -16.14 -12.43 15.75
C TYR A 52 -16.89 -13.72 16.10
N ALA A 53 -18.13 -13.59 16.62
CA ALA A 53 -18.95 -14.74 16.96
C ALA A 53 -19.38 -15.57 15.73
N ALA A 54 -19.61 -14.91 14.60
CA ALA A 54 -20.02 -15.56 13.35
C ALA A 54 -18.83 -16.15 12.57
N HIS A 55 -17.66 -15.51 12.61
CA HIS A 55 -16.53 -15.84 11.74
C HIS A 55 -15.21 -15.96 12.50
N GLY A 56 -14.82 -14.92 13.26
CA GLY A 56 -13.47 -14.80 13.84
C GLY A 56 -13.05 -16.00 14.70
N LYS A 57 -13.95 -16.48 15.56
CA LYS A 57 -13.68 -17.59 16.48
C LYS A 57 -13.43 -18.95 15.82
N TYR A 58 -13.70 -19.07 14.53
CA TYR A 58 -13.49 -20.30 13.76
C TYR A 58 -12.21 -20.25 12.93
N THR A 59 -11.35 -19.25 13.17
CA THR A 59 -10.10 -19.04 12.45
C THR A 59 -8.92 -19.12 13.41
N VAL A 60 -7.70 -19.25 12.87
CA VAL A 60 -6.47 -19.18 13.65
C VAL A 60 -6.31 -17.86 14.43
N LEU A 61 -7.05 -16.82 14.06
CA LEU A 61 -7.01 -15.53 14.76
C LEU A 61 -7.68 -15.57 16.14
N ASP A 62 -8.52 -16.56 16.43
CA ASP A 62 -9.15 -16.74 17.75
C ASP A 62 -8.08 -16.72 18.86
N GLU A 63 -6.93 -17.34 18.59
CA GLU A 63 -5.81 -17.51 19.50
C GLU A 63 -4.97 -16.24 19.73
N TYR A 64 -5.11 -15.21 18.89
CA TYR A 64 -4.28 -13.99 18.92
C TYR A 64 -5.08 -12.74 19.30
N THR A 65 -6.36 -12.89 19.62
CA THR A 65 -7.26 -11.76 19.88
C THR A 65 -7.46 -11.49 21.36
N PHE A 66 -7.46 -10.21 21.72
CA PHE A 66 -7.69 -9.71 23.06
C PHE A 66 -9.16 -9.32 23.23
N THR A 67 -9.76 -9.73 24.34
CA THR A 67 -11.12 -9.30 24.68
C THR A 67 -11.10 -7.85 25.18
N TRP A 68 -11.88 -7.00 24.52
CA TRP A 68 -12.05 -5.61 24.90
C TRP A 68 -13.14 -5.42 25.96
N THR A 69 -13.13 -4.28 26.64
CA THR A 69 -14.04 -4.01 27.77
C THR A 69 -15.52 -3.95 27.37
N ASP A 70 -15.81 -3.62 26.11
CA ASP A 70 -17.16 -3.58 25.52
C ASP A 70 -17.57 -4.91 24.87
N GLY A 71 -16.72 -5.94 24.94
CA GLY A 71 -16.97 -7.26 24.36
C GLY A 71 -16.58 -7.40 22.90
N ARG A 72 -15.95 -6.38 22.29
CA ARG A 72 -15.24 -6.54 21.00
C ARG A 72 -14.01 -7.43 21.17
N MET A 73 -13.52 -7.96 20.06
CA MET A 73 -12.23 -8.65 20.01
C MET A 73 -11.22 -7.79 19.24
N ALA A 74 -9.98 -7.79 19.68
CA ALA A 74 -8.94 -6.90 19.17
C ALA A 74 -7.68 -7.70 18.82
N LEU A 75 -7.20 -7.59 17.58
CA LEU A 75 -5.91 -8.17 17.16
C LEU A 75 -4.82 -7.10 17.28
N ALA A 76 -3.74 -7.39 18.00
CA ALA A 76 -2.61 -6.47 18.09
C ALA A 76 -1.80 -6.47 16.78
N LEU A 77 -1.56 -5.28 16.21
CA LEU A 77 -0.83 -5.10 14.95
C LEU A 77 0.67 -4.82 15.14
N GLY A 78 1.17 -4.92 16.37
CA GLY A 78 2.58 -4.76 16.73
C GLY A 78 3.19 -6.03 17.32
N LEU A 79 4.23 -5.90 18.15
CA LEU A 79 4.89 -7.04 18.80
C LEU A 79 3.98 -7.77 19.80
N GLY A 80 2.88 -7.14 20.21
CA GLY A 80 1.92 -7.69 21.15
C GLY A 80 1.36 -9.07 20.81
N SER A 81 1.20 -9.37 19.50
CA SER A 81 0.73 -10.67 19.02
C SER A 81 1.83 -11.75 19.00
N LEU A 82 3.07 -11.39 19.33
CA LEU A 82 4.23 -12.29 19.28
C LEU A 82 4.73 -12.70 20.67
N PHE A 83 4.26 -12.07 21.75
CA PHE A 83 4.62 -12.47 23.12
C PHE A 83 3.93 -13.77 23.49
N ASN A 84 4.70 -14.78 23.91
CA ASN A 84 4.16 -16.07 24.29
C ASN A 84 3.49 -16.06 25.66
N HIS A 85 2.77 -17.14 25.95
CA HIS A 85 2.16 -17.40 27.25
C HIS A 85 3.18 -17.85 28.32
N SER A 86 3.02 -17.38 29.56
CA SER A 86 3.57 -18.01 30.77
C SER A 86 2.62 -17.80 31.96
N GLU A 87 2.55 -18.78 32.87
CA GLU A 87 1.87 -18.64 34.17
C GLU A 87 2.61 -17.69 35.13
N HIS A 88 3.89 -17.44 34.85
CA HIS A 88 4.76 -16.52 35.55
C HIS A 88 5.26 -15.42 34.59
N PRO A 89 4.34 -14.61 34.01
CA PRO A 89 4.69 -13.64 32.97
C PRO A 89 5.65 -12.58 33.51
N ASN A 90 6.60 -12.18 32.67
CA ASN A 90 7.52 -11.09 32.97
C ASN A 90 7.12 -9.78 32.26
N VAL A 91 6.07 -9.82 31.43
CA VAL A 91 5.40 -8.68 30.81
C VAL A 91 3.91 -8.70 31.16
N SER A 92 3.37 -7.53 31.54
CA SER A 92 1.93 -7.28 31.69
C SER A 92 1.44 -6.39 30.56
N TYR A 93 0.16 -6.50 30.19
CA TYR A 93 -0.46 -5.61 29.22
C TYR A 93 -1.65 -4.85 29.81
N SER A 94 -1.93 -3.69 29.25
CA SER A 94 -3.10 -2.86 29.57
C SER A 94 -3.77 -2.37 28.28
N LEU A 95 -5.09 -2.33 28.29
CA LEU A 95 -5.90 -1.88 27.16
C LEU A 95 -6.12 -0.37 27.27
N ASP A 96 -5.66 0.39 26.29
CA ASP A 96 -5.85 1.84 26.21
C ASP A 96 -7.00 2.14 25.24
N THR A 97 -8.20 2.34 25.80
CA THR A 97 -9.40 2.63 25.02
C THR A 97 -9.39 4.01 24.38
N SER A 98 -8.55 4.94 24.86
CA SER A 98 -8.48 6.30 24.34
C SER A 98 -7.69 6.38 23.04
N THR A 99 -6.69 5.52 22.90
CA THR A 99 -5.81 5.45 21.71
C THR A 99 -6.01 4.18 20.88
N GLU A 100 -6.97 3.33 21.26
CA GLU A 100 -7.23 2.05 20.61
C GLU A 100 -5.95 1.21 20.45
N SER A 101 -5.25 1.00 21.57
CA SER A 101 -3.98 0.29 21.58
C SER A 101 -3.79 -0.57 22.83
N ILE A 102 -2.85 -1.51 22.75
CA ILE A 102 -2.44 -2.36 23.88
C ILE A 102 -1.01 -1.98 24.28
N ARG A 103 -0.83 -1.64 25.55
CA ARG A 103 0.45 -1.24 26.13
C ARG A 103 1.06 -2.39 26.90
N TYR A 104 2.30 -2.76 26.58
CA TYR A 104 3.03 -3.87 27.20
C TYR A 104 4.15 -3.33 28.09
N THR A 105 4.19 -3.72 29.36
CA THR A 105 5.11 -3.20 30.38
C THR A 105 5.74 -4.35 31.17
N THR A 106 7.06 -4.30 31.41
CA THR A 106 7.76 -5.31 32.22
C THR A 106 7.31 -5.28 33.69
N VAL A 107 7.04 -6.43 34.28
CA VAL A 107 6.63 -6.52 35.71
C VAL A 107 7.80 -6.69 36.67
N ARG A 108 8.95 -7.15 36.15
CA ARG A 108 10.22 -7.31 36.86
C ARG A 108 11.39 -7.01 35.92
N ASP A 109 12.60 -6.97 36.46
CA ASP A 109 13.81 -6.87 35.65
C ASP A 109 13.93 -8.12 34.76
N ILE A 110 14.28 -7.88 33.49
CA ILE A 110 14.47 -8.90 32.47
C ILE A 110 15.96 -8.99 32.18
N ALA A 111 16.51 -10.20 32.22
CA ALA A 111 17.90 -10.44 31.86
C ALA A 111 18.10 -10.36 30.33
N SER A 112 19.36 -10.20 29.90
CA SER A 112 19.69 -10.42 28.48
C SER A 112 19.32 -11.86 28.10
N ASP A 113 18.77 -12.03 26.90
CA ASP A 113 18.35 -13.29 26.31
C ASP A 113 17.22 -14.02 27.06
N GLU A 114 16.51 -13.34 27.95
CA GLU A 114 15.31 -13.85 28.59
C GLU A 114 14.08 -13.69 27.70
N GLU A 115 13.22 -14.70 27.61
CA GLU A 115 11.99 -14.64 26.81
C GLU A 115 10.96 -13.70 27.44
N LEU A 116 10.29 -12.89 26.60
CA LEU A 116 9.21 -12.00 27.04
C LEU A 116 7.86 -12.73 26.92
N CYS A 117 7.22 -12.97 28.06
CA CYS A 117 5.94 -13.67 28.14
C CYS A 117 4.86 -12.80 28.80
N ILE A 118 3.64 -12.93 28.29
CA ILE A 118 2.42 -12.38 28.89
C ILE A 118 1.51 -13.52 29.36
N PHE A 119 0.52 -13.17 30.18
CA PHE A 119 -0.48 -14.14 30.63
C PHE A 119 -1.73 -14.08 29.76
N TYR A 120 -2.11 -15.21 29.16
CA TYR A 120 -3.26 -15.32 28.24
C TYR A 120 -4.58 -15.64 28.98
N GLY A 121 -4.54 -15.98 30.27
CA GLY A 121 -5.68 -16.56 30.99
C GLY A 121 -5.52 -18.06 31.25
N HIS A 122 -6.48 -18.63 31.98
CA HIS A 122 -6.45 -20.02 32.45
C HIS A 122 -7.09 -21.04 31.48
N LYS A 123 -7.54 -20.60 30.30
CA LYS A 123 -8.08 -21.49 29.24
C LYS A 123 -7.12 -21.48 28.06
N LEU A 124 -6.10 -22.32 28.13
CA LEU A 124 -5.13 -22.49 27.05
C LEU A 124 -5.57 -23.64 26.14
N TRP A 125 -5.24 -23.53 24.86
CA TRP A 125 -5.47 -24.56 23.85
C TRP A 125 -4.21 -25.43 23.59
N PHE A 126 -3.14 -25.20 24.36
CA PHE A 126 -1.88 -25.95 24.36
C PHE A 126 -1.43 -26.23 25.81
N ASP A 127 -0.63 -27.28 25.99
CA ASP A 127 -0.02 -27.61 27.28
C ASP A 127 1.06 -26.56 27.64
N SER A 128 1.03 -26.07 28.89
CA SER A 128 2.01 -25.12 29.40
C SER A 128 3.43 -25.72 29.33
N ALA A 129 4.41 -24.93 28.89
CA ALA A 129 5.79 -25.38 28.68
C ALA A 129 6.54 -25.78 29.98
N GLU A 130 5.87 -25.75 31.13
CA GLU A 130 6.42 -26.17 32.43
C GLU A 130 6.31 -27.69 32.68
N SER A 131 5.76 -28.48 31.76
CA SER A 131 5.53 -29.92 31.95
C SER A 131 6.50 -30.85 31.20
N LEU A 132 7.68 -30.40 30.80
CA LEU A 132 8.67 -31.26 30.12
C LEU A 132 9.96 -31.39 30.93
N ASP A 133 10.19 -32.59 31.46
CA ASP A 133 11.42 -33.01 32.11
C ASP A 133 12.64 -32.88 31.17
N PRO A 134 13.84 -32.56 31.69
CA PRO A 134 15.03 -32.31 30.86
C PRO A 134 15.62 -33.61 30.27
N VAL A 135 15.88 -33.59 28.95
CA VAL A 135 16.61 -34.63 28.22
C VAL A 135 18.12 -34.31 28.24
N PRO A 136 19.04 -35.29 28.35
CA PRO A 136 20.45 -35.03 28.67
C PRO A 136 21.28 -34.48 27.51
N HIS A 137 22.29 -33.68 27.88
CA HIS A 137 23.35 -33.12 27.05
C HIS A 137 24.13 -34.16 26.22
N CYS A 138 24.51 -33.76 24.99
CA CYS A 138 25.51 -34.45 24.18
C CYS A 138 26.60 -33.48 23.72
N HIS A 139 27.84 -33.91 23.93
CA HIS A 139 29.10 -33.18 23.81
C HIS A 139 29.48 -32.67 22.40
N VAL A 140 30.15 -31.53 22.41
CA VAL A 140 31.02 -30.99 21.35
C VAL A 140 32.36 -31.74 21.33
N PRO A 141 33.00 -31.90 20.16
CA PRO A 141 34.46 -31.84 20.10
C PRO A 141 34.97 -30.76 19.15
N GLU A 142 35.89 -29.94 19.67
CA GLU A 142 36.85 -29.11 18.92
C GLU A 142 37.92 -30.01 18.27
N VAL A 143 38.37 -29.66 17.06
CA VAL A 143 39.77 -29.81 16.62
C VAL A 143 40.17 -28.64 15.70
N THR A 144 41.40 -28.19 15.91
CA THR A 144 42.18 -27.05 15.44
C THR A 144 42.64 -27.07 13.97
N GLU A 145 42.98 -25.87 13.45
CA GLU A 145 44.04 -25.41 12.49
C GLU A 145 44.60 -26.41 11.43
N ASP A 146 45.15 -26.07 10.25
CA ASP A 146 45.79 -24.89 9.66
C ASP A 146 46.02 -25.16 8.15
N GLY A 147 46.20 -24.11 7.34
CA GLY A 147 47.24 -24.13 6.28
C GLY A 147 46.85 -23.98 4.80
N TRP A 148 47.45 -22.95 4.17
CA TRP A 148 47.65 -22.68 2.73
C TRP A 148 46.47 -22.07 1.94
N GLY A 149 46.61 -20.98 1.18
CA GLY A 149 47.77 -20.19 0.77
C GLY A 149 47.47 -19.50 -0.58
N ASP A 150 47.76 -18.20 -0.65
CA ASP A 150 48.25 -17.45 -1.82
C ASP A 150 47.39 -17.37 -3.11
N LEU A 151 46.91 -16.16 -3.46
CA LEU A 151 47.51 -15.36 -4.54
C LEU A 151 46.76 -14.04 -4.76
N SER A 152 47.58 -13.02 -5.00
CA SER A 152 47.32 -11.63 -5.37
C SER A 152 46.64 -11.42 -6.72
N ALA A 153 45.76 -10.40 -6.81
CA ALA A 153 45.73 -9.44 -7.91
C ALA A 153 45.02 -8.16 -7.43
N VAL A 154 45.78 -7.08 -7.32
CA VAL A 154 45.28 -5.71 -7.22
C VAL A 154 45.37 -5.19 -8.65
N GLU A 155 44.23 -4.92 -9.28
CA GLU A 155 44.19 -4.17 -10.53
C GLU A 155 43.32 -2.92 -10.33
N ASP A 156 43.83 -1.85 -10.90
CA ASP A 156 43.51 -0.47 -10.63
C ASP A 156 42.08 -0.09 -11.03
N ALA A 157 41.46 0.75 -10.20
CA ALA A 157 40.20 1.41 -10.49
C ALA A 157 40.44 2.50 -11.54
N GLU A 158 40.18 2.18 -12.81
CA GLU A 158 39.97 3.18 -13.85
C GLU A 158 38.47 3.52 -13.97
N SER A 159 38.23 4.79 -14.26
CA SER A 159 36.95 5.51 -14.27
C SER A 159 35.83 4.78 -15.02
N ALA A 160 34.74 4.47 -14.33
CA ALA A 160 33.52 3.93 -14.92
C ALA A 160 32.79 5.00 -15.78
N ASP A 161 32.75 4.77 -17.09
CA ASP A 161 31.74 5.35 -17.97
C ASP A 161 30.35 4.82 -17.58
N PRO A 162 29.25 5.58 -17.84
CA PRO A 162 27.91 5.12 -17.51
C PRO A 162 27.52 3.90 -18.38
N PRO A 163 26.82 2.90 -17.81
CA PRO A 163 26.46 1.66 -18.52
C PRO A 163 25.51 1.91 -19.72
N LEU A 164 25.74 1.19 -20.81
CA LEU A 164 25.06 1.28 -22.09
C LEU A 164 23.81 0.38 -22.12
N GLY A 165 22.61 0.92 -21.94
CA GLY A 165 21.36 0.16 -22.07
C GLY A 165 20.97 -0.16 -23.54
N PRO A 166 20.21 -1.25 -23.82
CA PRO A 166 19.85 -1.66 -25.20
C PRO A 166 18.88 -0.70 -25.92
N TYR A 167 18.34 0.28 -25.20
CA TYR A 167 17.37 1.27 -25.71
C TYR A 167 17.96 2.68 -25.81
N LEU A 168 19.28 2.84 -25.67
CA LEU A 168 19.94 4.16 -25.74
C LEU A 168 19.98 4.73 -27.16
N ASP A 169 20.14 3.87 -28.17
CA ASP A 169 20.20 4.24 -29.57
C ASP A 169 18.84 4.06 -30.27
N GLY A 170 18.51 5.00 -31.16
CA GLY A 170 17.29 4.98 -31.97
C GLY A 170 16.35 6.16 -31.71
N ASP A 171 15.22 6.18 -32.44
CA ASP A 171 14.18 7.18 -32.28
C ASP A 171 13.37 6.90 -31.00
N PRO A 172 13.33 7.81 -30.00
CA PRO A 172 12.60 7.59 -28.75
C PRO A 172 11.09 7.42 -28.94
N ASP A 173 10.52 7.90 -30.05
CA ASP A 173 9.09 7.81 -30.35
C ASP A 173 8.72 6.53 -31.12
N GLU A 174 9.72 5.73 -31.51
CA GLU A 174 9.52 4.44 -32.18
C GLU A 174 8.78 3.47 -31.27
N VAL A 175 7.62 2.98 -31.72
CA VAL A 175 6.87 1.92 -31.02
C VAL A 175 7.59 0.58 -31.16
N ILE A 176 7.95 -0.01 -30.02
CA ILE A 176 8.62 -1.29 -29.92
C ILE A 176 7.57 -2.42 -29.80
N ALA A 177 7.75 -3.49 -30.57
CA ALA A 177 6.91 -4.68 -30.44
C ALA A 177 7.14 -5.40 -29.09
N ASP A 178 6.07 -6.00 -28.52
CA ASP A 178 6.08 -6.66 -27.20
C ASP A 178 7.20 -7.70 -27.01
N GLU A 179 7.62 -8.38 -28.08
CA GLU A 179 8.72 -9.35 -28.07
C GLU A 179 10.08 -8.73 -27.74
N TYR A 180 10.29 -7.45 -28.05
CA TYR A 180 11.52 -6.70 -27.78
C TYR A 180 11.49 -5.88 -26.49
N LEU A 181 10.35 -5.88 -25.77
CA LEU A 181 10.29 -5.27 -24.43
C LEU A 181 11.15 -6.06 -23.43
N PRO A 182 11.73 -5.39 -22.42
CA PRO A 182 12.64 -6.05 -21.49
C PRO A 182 11.90 -6.92 -20.45
N PHE A 183 10.57 -6.90 -20.46
CA PHE A 183 9.72 -7.65 -19.54
C PHE A 183 8.58 -8.35 -20.29
N THR A 184 7.97 -9.31 -19.61
CA THR A 184 6.71 -9.95 -19.97
C THR A 184 5.59 -9.41 -19.08
N ARG A 185 4.41 -9.19 -19.66
CA ARG A 185 3.24 -8.72 -18.92
C ARG A 185 2.38 -9.91 -18.51
N PHE A 186 2.03 -10.01 -17.24
CA PHE A 186 1.03 -10.98 -16.82
C PHE A 186 -0.36 -10.51 -17.26
N LYS A 187 -1.04 -11.35 -18.04
CA LYS A 187 -2.46 -11.13 -18.37
C LYS A 187 -3.29 -11.43 -17.13
N LEU A 188 -3.81 -10.40 -16.49
CA LEU A 188 -4.84 -10.57 -15.48
C LEU A 188 -6.08 -11.19 -16.14
N PRO A 189 -6.70 -12.23 -15.55
CA PRO A 189 -7.94 -12.78 -16.07
C PRO A 189 -8.99 -11.65 -16.13
N PRO A 190 -9.83 -11.62 -17.18
CA PRO A 190 -10.90 -10.65 -17.26
C PRO A 190 -11.81 -10.77 -16.03
N GLU A 191 -12.23 -9.63 -15.46
CA GLU A 191 -13.18 -9.64 -14.34
C GLU A 191 -14.49 -10.31 -14.76
N GLU A 192 -14.81 -11.44 -14.14
CA GLU A 192 -16.15 -12.01 -14.12
C GLU A 192 -16.97 -11.22 -13.08
N GLU A 193 -17.70 -10.22 -13.55
CA GLU A 193 -18.70 -9.51 -12.73
C GLU A 193 -20.06 -10.22 -12.84
N ASP A 194 -20.67 -10.49 -11.69
CA ASP A 194 -22.07 -10.88 -11.54
C ASP A 194 -22.87 -9.76 -10.81
N LEU A 195 -24.20 -9.87 -10.77
CA LEU A 195 -25.07 -8.85 -10.16
C LEU A 195 -24.80 -8.63 -8.67
N GLU A 196 -24.39 -9.67 -7.94
CA GLU A 196 -24.16 -9.63 -6.49
C GLU A 196 -22.82 -8.97 -6.14
N SER A 197 -21.86 -9.06 -7.06
CA SER A 197 -20.52 -8.46 -6.94
C SER A 197 -20.46 -6.96 -7.26
N ILE A 198 -21.52 -6.37 -7.82
CA ILE A 198 -21.52 -4.95 -8.21
C ILE A 198 -21.61 -4.06 -6.97
N GLN A 199 -20.49 -3.39 -6.68
CA GLN A 199 -20.44 -2.36 -5.66
C GLN A 199 -21.26 -1.15 -6.09
N THR A 200 -22.17 -0.72 -5.19
CA THR A 200 -23.02 0.45 -5.38
C THR A 200 -22.80 1.49 -4.29
N VAL A 201 -23.07 2.74 -4.62
CA VAL A 201 -23.09 3.88 -3.70
C VAL A 201 -24.44 4.57 -3.84
N ASP A 202 -25.01 5.05 -2.73
CA ASP A 202 -26.22 5.85 -2.79
C ASP A 202 -25.89 7.22 -3.38
N ALA A 203 -26.64 7.59 -4.42
CA ALA A 203 -26.54 8.89 -5.06
C ALA A 203 -27.88 9.63 -5.04
N TRP A 204 -27.80 10.94 -4.84
CA TRP A 204 -28.91 11.85 -4.96
C TRP A 204 -29.32 11.98 -6.42
N VAL A 205 -30.61 11.79 -6.68
CA VAL A 205 -31.24 11.94 -7.97
C VAL A 205 -32.47 12.83 -7.85
N VAL A 206 -32.88 13.45 -8.96
CA VAL A 206 -34.13 14.21 -9.03
C VAL A 206 -34.86 13.90 -10.33
N ASP A 207 -36.17 13.70 -10.24
CA ASP A 207 -37.01 13.52 -11.42
C ASP A 207 -37.30 14.86 -12.08
N ILE A 208 -37.26 14.86 -13.42
CA ILE A 208 -37.54 16.00 -14.28
C ILE A 208 -38.75 15.61 -15.16
N PRO A 209 -39.98 15.98 -14.75
CA PRO A 209 -41.18 15.65 -15.50
C PRO A 209 -41.27 16.34 -16.86
N ASP A 210 -40.82 17.60 -16.96
CA ASP A 210 -40.77 18.35 -18.22
C ASP A 210 -39.35 18.30 -18.85
N PRO A 211 -39.17 17.64 -20.02
CA PRO A 211 -37.89 17.59 -20.71
C PRO A 211 -37.26 18.96 -21.01
N ARG A 212 -38.04 20.04 -21.07
CA ARG A 212 -37.53 21.42 -21.28
C ARG A 212 -36.64 21.90 -20.13
N HIS A 213 -36.79 21.31 -18.94
CA HIS A 213 -36.00 21.67 -17.76
C HIS A 213 -34.62 20.97 -17.73
N ILE A 214 -34.39 19.95 -18.56
CA ILE A 214 -33.14 19.18 -18.57
C ILE A 214 -31.92 20.06 -18.80
N THR A 215 -31.94 20.92 -19.82
CA THR A 215 -30.79 21.78 -20.14
C THR A 215 -30.50 22.80 -19.05
N LYS A 216 -31.55 23.34 -18.41
CA LYS A 216 -31.40 24.25 -17.26
C LYS A 216 -30.78 23.52 -16.07
N MET A 217 -31.24 22.30 -15.79
CA MET A 217 -30.73 21.48 -14.70
C MET A 217 -29.28 21.04 -14.91
N LEU A 218 -28.87 20.67 -16.13
CA LEU A 218 -27.46 20.38 -16.44
C LEU A 218 -26.57 21.63 -16.25
N LYS A 219 -27.05 22.80 -16.66
CA LYS A 219 -26.32 24.07 -16.45
C LYS A 219 -26.19 24.38 -14.95
N TRP A 220 -27.26 24.19 -14.19
CA TRP A 220 -27.24 24.36 -12.73
C TRP A 220 -26.28 23.36 -12.06
N LEU A 221 -26.31 22.08 -12.45
CA LEU A 221 -25.43 21.03 -11.93
C LEU A 221 -23.96 21.44 -12.04
N LYS A 222 -23.57 21.95 -13.21
CA LYS A 222 -22.22 22.49 -13.47
C LYS A 222 -21.91 23.72 -12.63
N GLN A 223 -22.85 24.66 -12.49
CA GLN A 223 -22.69 25.87 -11.67
C GLN A 223 -22.60 25.56 -10.17
N ALA A 224 -23.27 24.51 -9.71
CA ALA A 224 -23.26 24.05 -8.34
C ALA A 224 -22.02 23.20 -8.00
N GLY A 225 -21.14 22.92 -8.97
CA GLY A 225 -19.94 22.10 -8.76
C GLY A 225 -20.21 20.62 -8.48
N LEU A 226 -21.38 20.11 -8.88
CA LEU A 226 -21.79 18.71 -8.67
C LEU A 226 -21.32 17.78 -9.81
N GLU A 227 -20.57 18.32 -10.77
CA GLU A 227 -19.86 17.55 -11.79
C GLU A 227 -18.52 17.06 -11.26
N THR A 228 -18.54 15.98 -10.49
CA THR A 228 -17.35 15.37 -9.95
C THR A 228 -16.85 14.18 -10.79
N PRO A 229 -15.52 13.91 -10.85
CA PRO A 229 -14.95 12.84 -11.68
C PRO A 229 -15.39 11.43 -11.27
N ASP A 230 -15.73 11.22 -9.99
CA ASP A 230 -16.23 9.97 -9.42
C ASP A 230 -17.55 9.48 -10.05
N LEU A 231 -18.27 10.36 -10.74
CA LEU A 231 -19.50 10.04 -11.47
C LEU A 231 -19.32 10.03 -12.99
N GLY A 232 -18.08 10.21 -13.49
CA GLY A 232 -17.78 10.35 -14.92
C GLY A 232 -18.12 9.11 -15.75
N HIS A 233 -18.16 7.93 -15.14
CA HIS A 233 -18.56 6.67 -15.80
C HIS A 233 -20.07 6.47 -15.89
N LEU A 234 -20.88 7.33 -15.28
CA LEU A 234 -22.34 7.25 -15.31
C LEU A 234 -22.92 8.32 -16.23
N LYS A 235 -23.95 7.97 -17.00
CA LYS A 235 -24.72 9.00 -17.72
C LYS A 235 -25.49 9.83 -16.70
N ARG A 236 -25.45 11.16 -16.86
CA ARG A 236 -26.15 12.08 -15.96
C ARG A 236 -27.66 11.95 -16.01
N ILE A 237 -28.22 11.47 -17.11
CA ILE A 237 -29.68 11.38 -17.31
C ILE A 237 -30.08 9.94 -17.59
N ARG A 238 -31.12 9.48 -16.88
CA ARG A 238 -31.86 8.26 -17.16
C ARG A 238 -33.27 8.61 -17.59
N LYS A 239 -33.68 8.20 -18.78
CA LYS A 239 -35.08 8.34 -19.22
C LYS A 239 -35.82 7.05 -18.93
N GLN A 240 -36.93 7.13 -18.20
CA GLN A 240 -37.86 6.03 -17.99
C GLN A 240 -39.26 6.49 -18.33
N LYS A 241 -39.88 5.85 -19.33
CA LYS A 241 -41.18 6.26 -19.88
C LYS A 241 -41.14 7.74 -20.29
N ASP A 242 -41.96 8.58 -19.64
CA ASP A 242 -42.10 10.01 -19.92
C ASP A 242 -41.33 10.91 -18.93
N ILE A 243 -40.59 10.33 -17.97
CA ILE A 243 -39.86 11.09 -16.95
C ILE A 243 -38.35 10.92 -17.15
N ALA A 244 -37.61 12.02 -17.04
CA ALA A 244 -36.15 12.02 -17.05
C ALA A 244 -35.62 12.18 -15.62
N THR A 245 -34.91 11.20 -15.09
CA THR A 245 -34.24 11.30 -13.79
C THR A 245 -32.80 11.81 -14.00
N LEU A 246 -32.40 12.83 -13.25
CA LEU A 246 -31.06 13.41 -13.27
C LEU A 246 -30.25 12.97 -12.05
N LEU A 247 -29.00 12.55 -12.27
CA LEU A 247 -28.02 12.22 -11.26
C LEU A 247 -27.30 13.48 -10.76
N LEU A 248 -27.41 13.76 -9.46
CA LEU A 248 -26.88 14.97 -8.83
C LEU A 248 -25.47 14.74 -8.28
N ALA A 249 -25.36 14.00 -7.18
CA ALA A 249 -24.11 13.75 -6.46
C ALA A 249 -24.20 12.45 -5.66
N THR A 250 -23.06 11.89 -5.28
CA THR A 250 -23.01 10.78 -4.31
C THR A 250 -23.29 11.29 -2.89
N THR A 251 -23.88 10.44 -2.04
CA THR A 251 -24.09 10.76 -0.61
C THR A 251 -22.76 10.98 0.14
N THR A 252 -21.67 10.39 -0.36
CA THR A 252 -20.31 10.61 0.15
C THR A 252 -19.79 12.02 -0.13
N THR A 253 -20.14 12.58 -1.29
CA THR A 253 -19.70 13.92 -1.70
C THR A 253 -20.67 14.99 -1.19
N SER A 254 -21.96 14.66 -1.06
CA SER A 254 -23.00 15.54 -0.51
C SER A 254 -23.81 14.80 0.55
N PRO A 255 -23.51 15.00 1.85
CA PRO A 255 -24.23 14.34 2.94
C PRO A 255 -25.73 14.69 3.00
N GLY A 256 -26.10 15.89 2.51
CA GLY A 256 -27.49 16.33 2.37
C GLY A 256 -27.97 16.37 0.91
N PRO A 257 -29.29 16.42 0.67
CA PRO A 257 -29.86 16.52 -0.67
C PRO A 257 -29.49 17.87 -1.30
N PRO A 258 -28.87 17.89 -2.51
CA PRO A 258 -28.63 19.13 -3.23
C PRO A 258 -29.96 19.79 -3.61
N SER A 259 -30.15 21.06 -3.25
CA SER A 259 -31.40 21.79 -3.50
C SER A 259 -31.47 22.31 -4.95
N PRO A 260 -32.36 21.80 -5.81
CA PRO A 260 -32.53 22.31 -7.17
C PRO A 260 -33.01 23.77 -7.20
N PRO A 261 -32.89 24.46 -8.33
CA PRO A 261 -33.43 25.80 -8.51
C PRO A 261 -34.94 25.85 -8.22
N PRO A 262 -35.42 26.77 -7.37
CA PRO A 262 -36.83 26.83 -6.97
C PRO A 262 -37.77 27.27 -8.10
N ASP A 263 -37.24 27.84 -9.19
CA ASP A 263 -38.00 28.30 -10.36
C ASP A 263 -38.51 27.17 -11.26
N LEU A 264 -38.07 25.92 -11.03
CA LEU A 264 -38.34 24.79 -11.92
C LEU A 264 -39.45 23.84 -11.42
N ASP A 265 -40.03 24.10 -10.25
CA ASP A 265 -41.11 23.32 -9.60
C ASP A 265 -40.88 21.79 -9.71
N LEU A 266 -39.66 21.37 -9.32
CA LEU A 266 -39.22 19.98 -9.40
C LEU A 266 -39.57 19.22 -8.10
N PRO A 267 -39.81 17.90 -8.18
CA PRO A 267 -39.98 17.06 -7.00
C PRO A 267 -38.71 17.05 -6.12
N ALA A 268 -38.89 16.67 -4.86
CA ALA A 268 -37.77 16.57 -3.93
C ALA A 268 -36.74 15.52 -4.38
N PRO A 269 -35.43 15.81 -4.28
CA PRO A 269 -34.40 14.80 -4.53
C PRO A 269 -34.52 13.60 -3.58
N TYR A 270 -34.17 12.42 -4.09
CA TYR A 270 -34.17 11.16 -3.35
C TYR A 270 -32.92 10.34 -3.69
N THR A 271 -32.65 9.27 -2.95
CA THR A 271 -31.46 8.43 -3.16
C THR A 271 -31.76 7.18 -3.96
N LEU A 272 -30.80 6.77 -4.79
CA LEU A 272 -30.78 5.47 -5.48
C LEU A 272 -29.37 4.88 -5.49
N PRO A 273 -29.23 3.54 -5.43
CA PRO A 273 -27.95 2.88 -5.59
C PRO A 273 -27.48 2.99 -7.05
N VAL A 274 -26.27 3.49 -7.24
CA VAL A 274 -25.61 3.57 -8.56
C VAL A 274 -24.25 2.85 -8.53
N PRO A 275 -23.77 2.28 -9.65
CA PRO A 275 -22.48 1.60 -9.69
C PRO A 275 -21.30 2.51 -9.31
N CYS A 276 -20.41 2.05 -8.44
CA CYS A 276 -19.22 2.81 -8.03
C CYS A 276 -18.11 2.84 -9.10
N LYS A 277 -18.09 1.87 -10.01
CA LYS A 277 -17.01 1.64 -10.97
C LYS A 277 -17.51 1.65 -12.42
N PRO A 278 -16.68 2.06 -13.41
CA PRO A 278 -17.02 1.97 -14.82
C PRO A 278 -17.30 0.52 -15.25
N ALA A 279 -18.05 0.38 -16.35
CA ALA A 279 -18.25 -0.90 -16.99
C ALA A 279 -17.07 -1.24 -17.92
N LEU A 280 -16.35 -2.32 -17.60
CA LEU A 280 -15.11 -2.71 -18.31
C LEU A 280 -15.35 -3.85 -19.32
N THR A 281 -16.43 -4.60 -19.18
CA THR A 281 -16.82 -5.68 -20.11
C THR A 281 -18.26 -5.48 -20.61
N PRO A 282 -18.66 -6.07 -21.75
CA PRO A 282 -20.05 -6.03 -22.20
C PRO A 282 -21.04 -6.62 -21.18
N ILE A 283 -20.61 -7.64 -20.43
CA ILE A 283 -21.40 -8.26 -19.35
C ILE A 283 -21.56 -7.24 -18.21
N SER A 284 -20.45 -6.67 -17.71
CA SER A 284 -20.44 -5.60 -16.70
C SER A 284 -21.34 -4.44 -17.10
N LEU A 285 -21.26 -4.00 -18.36
CA LEU A 285 -22.10 -2.94 -18.90
C LEU A 285 -23.58 -3.29 -18.80
N LYS A 286 -23.97 -4.50 -19.20
CA LYS A 286 -25.36 -4.97 -19.15
C LYS A 286 -25.87 -4.97 -17.71
N LEU A 287 -25.10 -5.51 -16.77
CA LEU A 287 -25.49 -5.60 -15.36
C LEU A 287 -25.57 -4.21 -14.71
N LYS A 288 -24.53 -3.38 -14.86
CA LYS A 288 -24.47 -2.01 -14.30
C LYS A 288 -25.51 -1.08 -14.92
N SER A 289 -25.77 -1.19 -16.23
CA SER A 289 -26.84 -0.44 -16.90
C SER A 289 -28.24 -0.80 -16.40
N GLY A 290 -28.40 -1.99 -15.79
CA GLY A 290 -29.63 -2.37 -15.08
C GLY A 290 -29.88 -1.55 -13.82
N LEU A 291 -28.83 -1.06 -13.15
CA LEU A 291 -28.91 -0.21 -11.97
C LEU A 291 -29.03 1.28 -12.38
N TRP A 292 -28.05 1.75 -13.16
CA TRP A 292 -28.03 3.10 -13.69
C TRP A 292 -27.33 3.14 -15.06
N PRO A 293 -27.80 3.95 -16.03
CA PRO A 293 -27.16 4.06 -17.33
C PRO A 293 -25.66 4.38 -17.20
N THR A 294 -24.84 3.40 -17.57
CA THR A 294 -23.38 3.42 -17.39
C THR A 294 -22.72 3.57 -18.76
N LEU A 295 -21.62 4.32 -18.82
CA LEU A 295 -20.79 4.40 -20.01
C LEU A 295 -19.89 3.18 -20.09
N PHE A 296 -19.83 2.58 -21.27
CA PHE A 296 -18.85 1.55 -21.57
C PHE A 296 -17.53 2.24 -21.89
N THR A 297 -16.62 2.24 -20.94
CA THR A 297 -15.27 2.75 -21.12
C THR A 297 -14.32 1.58 -20.94
N PRO A 298 -14.33 0.60 -21.86
CA PRO A 298 -13.34 -0.45 -21.79
C PRO A 298 -11.97 0.22 -21.97
N PRO A 299 -10.93 -0.16 -21.19
CA PRO A 299 -9.58 -0.01 -21.71
C PRO A 299 -9.56 -0.65 -23.10
N ARG A 300 -8.87 -0.05 -24.08
CA ARG A 300 -8.79 -0.61 -25.45
C ARG A 300 -8.50 -2.11 -25.33
N LYS A 301 -9.42 -2.90 -25.87
CA LYS A 301 -9.60 -4.32 -25.57
C LYS A 301 -8.31 -5.11 -25.83
N GLY A 302 -7.55 -5.44 -24.79
CA GLY A 302 -6.42 -6.36 -24.89
C GLY A 302 -5.22 -5.87 -25.70
N GLU A 303 -5.18 -4.60 -26.11
CA GLU A 303 -3.96 -3.98 -26.60
C GLU A 303 -3.16 -3.58 -25.37
N ALA A 304 -2.05 -4.30 -25.17
CA ALA A 304 -0.99 -3.84 -24.31
C ALA A 304 -0.66 -2.39 -24.70
N GLU A 305 -0.45 -1.51 -23.71
CA GLU A 305 -0.05 -0.14 -24.01
C GLU A 305 1.13 -0.18 -24.99
N ASP A 306 1.03 0.54 -26.11
CA ASP A 306 2.15 0.69 -27.04
C ASP A 306 3.31 1.30 -26.26
N TRP A 307 4.48 0.67 -26.35
CA TRP A 307 5.67 1.13 -25.65
C TRP A 307 6.64 1.71 -26.66
N THR A 308 6.89 3.01 -26.54
CA THR A 308 7.94 3.64 -27.32
C THR A 308 9.33 3.25 -26.79
N ARG A 309 10.36 3.41 -27.62
CA ARG A 309 11.74 3.19 -27.23
C ARG A 309 12.16 4.06 -26.05
N GLY A 310 11.74 5.33 -26.01
CA GLY A 310 11.97 6.23 -24.89
C GLY A 310 11.38 5.70 -23.59
N LYS A 311 10.19 5.09 -23.64
CA LYS A 311 9.57 4.48 -22.47
C LYS A 311 10.27 3.19 -22.03
N ALA A 312 10.71 2.37 -22.98
CA ALA A 312 11.53 1.19 -22.68
C ALA A 312 12.86 1.57 -22.00
N ARG A 313 13.50 2.65 -22.49
CA ARG A 313 14.69 3.25 -21.86
C ARG A 313 14.40 3.74 -20.44
N TRP A 314 13.30 4.47 -20.22
CA TRP A 314 12.88 4.92 -18.90
C TRP A 314 12.73 3.75 -17.91
N ALA A 315 12.10 2.65 -18.34
CA ALA A 315 11.94 1.47 -17.50
C ALA A 315 13.28 0.78 -17.21
N TRP A 316 14.19 0.76 -18.18
CA TRP A 316 15.55 0.23 -18.01
C TRP A 316 16.32 1.03 -16.95
N GLU A 317 16.35 2.35 -17.07
CA GLU A 317 17.02 3.25 -16.12
C GLU A 317 16.42 3.10 -14.70
N ALA A 318 15.08 2.98 -14.60
CA ALA A 318 14.40 2.75 -13.33
C ALA A 318 14.75 1.40 -12.69
N MET A 319 14.82 0.32 -13.47
CA MET A 319 15.25 -0.99 -12.97
C MET A 319 16.73 -0.98 -12.58
N GLN A 320 17.58 -0.31 -13.35
CA GLN A 320 18.99 -0.15 -13.03
C GLN A 320 19.21 0.58 -11.71
N ALA A 321 18.42 1.63 -11.43
CA ALA A 321 18.46 2.33 -10.14
C ALA A 321 18.09 1.39 -8.97
N ALA A 322 17.10 0.51 -9.15
CA ALA A 322 16.76 -0.50 -8.15
C ALA A 322 17.92 -1.50 -7.96
N VAL A 323 18.56 -1.95 -9.05
CA VAL A 323 19.67 -2.90 -8.97
C VAL A 323 20.90 -2.31 -8.28
N GLN A 324 21.29 -1.09 -8.64
CA GLN A 324 22.39 -0.38 -7.99
C GLN A 324 22.15 -0.22 -6.47
N ALA A 325 20.91 0.09 -6.07
CA ALA A 325 20.55 0.18 -4.66
C ALA A 325 20.61 -1.18 -3.93
N ALA A 326 20.31 -2.29 -4.61
CA ALA A 326 20.47 -3.63 -4.04
C ALA A 326 21.95 -4.01 -3.85
N HIS A 327 22.84 -3.70 -4.80
CA HIS A 327 24.28 -3.90 -4.62
C HIS A 327 24.84 -3.07 -3.46
N GLU A 328 24.41 -1.82 -3.34
CA GLU A 328 24.80 -0.96 -2.23
C GLU A 328 24.29 -1.51 -0.88
N ALA A 329 23.07 -2.03 -0.84
CA ALA A 329 22.52 -2.71 0.31
C ALA A 329 23.39 -3.92 0.72
N GLN A 330 23.78 -4.76 -0.25
CA GLN A 330 24.66 -5.90 0.00
C GLN A 330 26.01 -5.46 0.59
N ARG A 331 26.61 -4.41 0.02
CA ARG A 331 27.91 -3.86 0.45
C ARG A 331 27.87 -3.27 1.86
N THR A 332 26.70 -2.82 2.30
CA THR A 332 26.45 -2.28 3.65
C THR A 332 25.95 -3.34 4.64
N GLY A 333 25.87 -4.61 4.22
CA GLY A 333 25.47 -5.73 5.07
C GLY A 333 23.96 -5.92 5.20
N GLU A 334 23.16 -5.34 4.30
CA GLU A 334 21.72 -5.58 4.20
C GLU A 334 21.40 -6.72 3.21
N LEU A 335 20.14 -7.14 3.18
CA LEU A 335 19.68 -8.04 2.12
C LEU A 335 19.70 -7.30 0.76
N PRO A 336 20.19 -7.91 -0.34
CA PRO A 336 20.28 -7.28 -1.67
C PRO A 336 18.91 -7.15 -2.39
N VAL A 337 17.92 -6.62 -1.69
CA VAL A 337 16.56 -6.41 -2.19
C VAL A 337 16.27 -4.92 -2.18
N ALA A 338 15.83 -4.36 -3.30
CA ALA A 338 15.57 -2.94 -3.44
C ALA A 338 14.33 -2.67 -4.30
N ALA A 339 13.72 -1.51 -4.06
CA ALA A 339 12.56 -1.03 -4.79
C ALA A 339 12.72 0.44 -5.16
N HIS A 340 12.23 0.79 -6.33
CA HIS A 340 12.32 2.11 -6.93
C HIS A 340 10.94 2.55 -7.43
N ILE A 341 10.46 3.69 -6.95
CA ILE A 341 9.29 4.39 -7.51
C ILE A 341 9.82 5.38 -8.54
N ALA A 342 9.58 5.09 -9.81
CA ALA A 342 10.03 5.95 -10.90
C ALA A 342 9.18 7.23 -11.00
N ALA A 343 9.81 8.31 -11.45
CA ALA A 343 9.05 9.46 -11.93
C ALA A 343 8.17 9.02 -13.13
N PRO A 344 6.93 9.55 -13.27
CA PRO A 344 6.07 9.24 -14.41
C PRO A 344 6.77 9.53 -15.74
N TYR A 345 6.59 8.65 -16.72
CA TYR A 345 7.03 8.90 -18.08
C TYR A 345 6.10 9.91 -18.76
N GLU A 346 6.65 11.01 -19.29
CA GLU A 346 5.93 12.02 -20.05
C GLU A 346 6.30 11.92 -21.54
N GLU A 347 5.34 11.60 -22.40
CA GLU A 347 5.55 11.41 -23.86
C GLU A 347 5.94 12.69 -24.60
N ASN A 348 5.68 13.87 -24.03
CA ASN A 348 6.02 15.18 -24.61
C ASN A 348 6.44 16.14 -23.48
N ALA A 349 7.66 16.02 -23.00
CA ALA A 349 8.21 16.95 -22.02
C ALA A 349 8.48 18.32 -22.70
N ASP A 350 7.46 19.17 -22.81
CA ASP A 350 7.68 20.59 -23.04
C ASP A 350 8.48 21.12 -21.84
N ALA A 351 9.72 21.55 -22.09
CA ALA A 351 10.74 21.91 -21.10
C ALA A 351 10.36 23.06 -20.13
N THR A 352 9.10 23.50 -20.12
CA THR A 352 8.62 24.67 -19.37
C THR A 352 7.57 24.36 -18.30
N GLN A 353 7.09 23.12 -18.16
CA GLN A 353 6.22 22.70 -17.04
C GLN A 353 6.53 21.29 -16.53
N SER A 354 7.78 21.03 -16.14
CA SER A 354 8.10 19.84 -15.35
C SER A 354 7.49 19.98 -13.95
N LYS A 355 6.30 19.39 -13.76
CA LYS A 355 5.70 19.23 -12.44
C LYS A 355 6.64 18.30 -11.65
N THR A 356 7.17 18.76 -10.54
CA THR A 356 8.19 18.08 -9.72
C THR A 356 7.75 16.67 -9.29
N CYS A 357 7.99 15.67 -10.13
CA CYS A 357 7.82 14.27 -9.79
C CYS A 357 9.20 13.68 -9.51
N THR A 358 9.52 13.58 -8.23
CA THR A 358 10.78 12.99 -7.75
C THR A 358 10.65 11.47 -7.72
N ALA A 359 11.70 10.77 -8.15
CA ALA A 359 11.82 9.33 -7.98
C ALA A 359 12.29 8.99 -6.55
N PHE A 360 11.97 7.79 -6.07
CA PHE A 360 12.35 7.32 -4.73
C PHE A 360 12.93 5.92 -4.82
N THR A 361 14.04 5.66 -4.12
CA THR A 361 14.68 4.35 -4.05
C THR A 361 14.91 3.97 -2.60
N ALA A 362 14.53 2.75 -2.22
CA ALA A 362 14.84 2.20 -0.91
C ALA A 362 15.24 0.72 -1.00
N CYS A 363 16.11 0.31 -0.10
CA CYS A 363 16.49 -1.08 0.08
C CYS A 363 15.74 -1.75 1.24
N ASP A 364 15.89 -3.05 1.31
CA ASP A 364 15.56 -3.83 2.49
C ASP A 364 16.48 -3.44 3.65
N THR A 365 15.89 -3.27 4.82
CA THR A 365 16.63 -2.84 6.02
C THR A 365 16.30 -3.71 7.22
N ARG A 366 15.85 -4.96 6.97
CA ARG A 366 15.48 -5.91 8.03
C ARG A 366 16.65 -6.18 8.97
N GLN A 367 17.90 -6.16 8.46
CA GLN A 367 19.07 -6.47 9.28
C GLN A 367 19.43 -5.29 10.19
N SER A 368 19.66 -4.08 9.64
CA SER A 368 20.04 -2.93 10.47
C SER A 368 18.96 -2.49 11.45
N ASN A 369 17.68 -2.59 11.07
CA ASN A 369 16.57 -2.19 11.93
C ASN A 369 16.09 -3.32 12.85
N ALA A 370 16.61 -4.54 12.69
CA ALA A 370 16.14 -5.75 13.39
C ALA A 370 14.60 -5.88 13.36
N HIS A 371 13.97 -5.51 12.24
CA HIS A 371 12.52 -5.41 12.14
C HIS A 371 12.03 -6.13 10.88
N PRO A 372 11.21 -7.20 11.03
CA PRO A 372 10.88 -8.09 9.92
C PRO A 372 10.02 -7.44 8.82
N LEU A 373 9.38 -6.30 9.05
CA LEU A 373 8.50 -5.63 8.09
C LEU A 373 9.23 -4.60 7.23
N ARG A 374 10.53 -4.38 7.46
CA ARG A 374 11.35 -3.36 6.79
C ARG A 374 11.85 -3.81 5.42
N HIS A 375 10.92 -4.29 4.61
CA HIS A 375 11.15 -4.69 3.24
C HIS A 375 11.31 -3.46 2.34
N ALA A 376 12.06 -3.60 1.24
CA ALA A 376 12.32 -2.52 0.29
C ALA A 376 11.06 -1.77 -0.18
N VAL A 377 10.00 -2.50 -0.54
CA VAL A 377 8.72 -1.93 -0.98
C VAL A 377 8.05 -1.08 0.11
N ILE A 378 8.04 -1.56 1.36
CA ILE A 378 7.46 -0.82 2.49
C ILE A 378 8.26 0.46 2.73
N ASN A 379 9.59 0.35 2.67
CA ASN A 379 10.49 1.48 2.89
C ASN A 379 10.32 2.56 1.80
N VAL A 380 10.23 2.17 0.52
CA VAL A 380 10.12 3.16 -0.57
C VAL A 380 8.76 3.87 -0.55
N VAL A 381 7.66 3.15 -0.25
CA VAL A 381 6.32 3.76 -0.08
C VAL A 381 6.34 4.76 1.08
N ARG A 382 6.94 4.37 2.21
CA ARG A 382 7.07 5.24 3.38
C ARG A 382 7.90 6.49 3.05
N GLN A 383 9.04 6.34 2.38
CA GLN A 383 9.93 7.46 2.04
C GLN A 383 9.21 8.49 1.16
N MET A 384 8.47 8.04 0.15
CA MET A 384 7.64 8.93 -0.68
C MET A 384 6.54 9.60 0.14
N ALA A 385 5.86 8.86 1.03
CA ALA A 385 4.82 9.40 1.88
C ALA A 385 5.35 10.49 2.83
N ASP A 386 6.51 10.24 3.46
CA ASP A 386 7.20 11.18 4.35
C ASP A 386 7.63 12.45 3.57
N TYR A 387 8.12 12.31 2.33
CA TYR A 387 8.46 13.44 1.45
C TYR A 387 7.23 14.30 1.11
N ARG A 388 6.11 13.67 0.71
CA ARG A 388 4.88 14.38 0.40
C ARG A 388 4.28 15.07 1.63
N ALA A 389 4.35 14.41 2.79
CA ALA A 389 3.89 14.99 4.05
C ALA A 389 4.72 16.21 4.48
N SER A 390 6.04 16.17 4.30
CA SER A 390 6.93 17.29 4.63
C SER A 390 6.88 18.44 3.61
N SER A 391 6.54 18.13 2.35
CA SER A 391 6.39 19.14 1.29
C SER A 391 5.03 19.84 1.30
N ALA A 392 4.03 19.30 2.01
CA ALA A 392 2.75 19.96 2.18
C ALA A 392 2.91 21.23 3.04
N ALA A 393 2.60 22.40 2.47
CA ALA A 393 2.73 23.67 3.17
C ALA A 393 1.92 23.67 4.49
N PRO A 394 2.47 24.20 5.60
CA PRO A 394 1.71 24.32 6.84
C PRO A 394 0.55 25.30 6.63
N MET A 395 -0.68 24.81 6.81
CA MET A 395 -1.89 25.62 6.75
C MET A 395 -1.78 26.83 7.70
N PRO A 396 -2.19 28.04 7.29
CA PRO A 396 -2.35 29.14 8.23
C PRO A 396 -3.44 28.76 9.24
N ARG A 397 -3.13 28.87 10.53
CA ARG A 397 -4.11 28.64 11.61
C ARG A 397 -5.28 29.60 11.41
N PRO A 398 -6.54 29.16 11.59
CA PRO A 398 -7.67 30.08 11.58
C PRO A 398 -7.50 31.03 12.76
N SER A 399 -7.21 32.29 12.47
CA SER A 399 -7.21 33.36 13.45
C SER A 399 -8.66 33.60 13.87
N SER A 400 -8.94 33.39 15.16
CA SER A 400 -10.20 33.76 15.75
C SER A 400 -10.30 35.28 15.85
N SER A 401 -10.89 35.93 14.85
CA SER A 401 -11.51 37.24 15.02
C SER A 401 -12.66 37.45 14.03
N ALA A 402 -13.86 37.55 14.57
CA ALA A 402 -15.05 37.98 13.85
C ALA A 402 -14.95 39.46 13.45
N ALA A 403 -15.32 39.80 12.21
CA ALA A 403 -16.14 40.97 11.87
C ALA A 403 -16.46 41.01 10.36
N SER A 404 -17.73 41.24 10.09
CA SER A 404 -18.38 41.51 8.81
C SER A 404 -17.78 42.68 8.00
N THR A 405 -17.62 42.54 6.68
CA THR A 405 -18.14 43.52 5.69
C THR A 405 -18.15 42.95 4.27
N SER A 406 -19.22 43.25 3.54
CA SER A 406 -19.48 43.02 2.12
C SER A 406 -18.55 43.80 1.17
N GLY A 407 -18.11 43.20 0.06
CA GLY A 407 -17.54 43.94 -1.07
C GLY A 407 -16.85 43.09 -2.14
N SER A 408 -17.53 42.94 -3.28
CA SER A 408 -17.05 42.78 -4.67
C SER A 408 -15.84 41.90 -5.02
N ALA A 409 -16.10 40.99 -5.96
CA ALA A 409 -15.12 40.20 -6.68
C ALA A 409 -14.21 41.05 -7.58
N SER A 410 -12.91 40.73 -7.57
CA SER A 410 -12.02 40.94 -8.71
C SER A 410 -10.99 39.81 -8.80
N SER A 411 -11.23 38.93 -9.77
CA SER A 411 -10.29 38.33 -10.71
C SER A 411 -8.94 37.73 -10.24
N LEU A 412 -8.84 36.44 -10.58
CA LEU A 412 -7.70 35.72 -11.19
C LEU A 412 -6.75 34.91 -10.28
N SER A 413 -6.61 33.65 -10.73
CA SER A 413 -5.55 32.66 -10.50
C SER A 413 -5.32 32.15 -9.09
N SER A 414 -5.81 30.94 -8.82
CA SER A 414 -5.11 29.95 -8.00
C SER A 414 -5.59 28.56 -8.43
N LEU A 415 -4.81 27.96 -9.33
CA LEU A 415 -4.68 26.50 -9.42
C LEU A 415 -3.99 26.03 -8.12
N ASP A 416 -4.24 24.78 -7.76
CA ASP A 416 -3.66 24.05 -6.62
C ASP A 416 -4.28 24.31 -5.24
N GLY A 417 -5.16 23.37 -4.90
CA GLY A 417 -5.71 23.16 -3.58
C GLY A 417 -6.55 21.89 -3.62
N GLU A 418 -5.95 20.76 -4.04
CA GLU A 418 -6.58 19.48 -3.68
C GLU A 418 -6.60 19.42 -2.16
N ASP A 419 -7.79 19.40 -1.57
CA ASP A 419 -7.99 19.11 -0.16
C ASP A 419 -7.20 17.85 0.19
N VAL A 420 -6.04 18.02 0.84
CA VAL A 420 -5.22 16.92 1.32
C VAL A 420 -6.03 16.22 2.42
N ARG A 421 -6.84 15.24 2.01
CA ARG A 421 -7.49 14.32 2.93
C ARG A 421 -6.39 13.68 3.76
N ASN A 422 -6.48 13.85 5.08
CA ASN A 422 -5.50 13.33 6.02
C ASN A 422 -5.20 11.85 5.69
N GLY A 423 -3.95 11.53 5.36
CA GLY A 423 -3.52 10.17 5.03
C GLY A 423 -3.44 9.78 3.55
N SER A 424 -3.63 10.67 2.56
CA SER A 424 -3.47 10.30 1.13
C SER A 424 -2.02 10.24 0.62
N ASN A 425 -1.04 10.67 1.41
CA ASN A 425 0.34 10.89 0.95
C ASN A 425 1.05 9.60 0.47
N TYR A 426 0.63 8.43 0.94
CA TYR A 426 1.21 7.14 0.56
C TYR A 426 0.68 6.59 -0.78
N LEU A 427 -0.31 7.24 -1.41
CA LEU A 427 -0.95 6.75 -2.63
C LEU A 427 -0.01 6.86 -3.85
N LEU A 428 0.27 5.74 -4.48
CA LEU A 428 1.04 5.53 -5.72
C LEU A 428 0.18 5.57 -6.98
N THR A 429 -0.94 6.31 -6.97
CA THR A 429 -1.83 6.40 -8.14
C THR A 429 -1.05 6.90 -9.35
N SER A 430 -1.18 6.19 -10.48
CA SER A 430 -0.46 6.43 -11.74
C SER A 430 1.06 6.19 -11.69
N LEU A 431 1.63 5.72 -10.58
CA LEU A 431 3.06 5.44 -10.46
C LEU A 431 3.38 3.95 -10.67
N THR A 432 4.53 3.70 -11.29
CA THR A 432 5.09 2.37 -11.50
C THR A 432 6.19 2.10 -10.49
N VAL A 433 6.17 0.91 -9.88
CA VAL A 433 7.16 0.47 -8.90
C VAL A 433 8.04 -0.61 -9.50
N PHE A 434 9.34 -0.40 -9.51
CA PHE A 434 10.35 -1.36 -9.94
C PHE A 434 10.95 -2.03 -8.70
N THR A 435 11.12 -3.35 -8.70
CA THR A 435 11.69 -4.08 -7.54
C THR A 435 12.59 -5.21 -8.02
N THR A 436 13.69 -5.45 -7.32
CA THR A 436 14.66 -6.48 -7.74
C THR A 436 14.10 -7.89 -7.57
N HIS A 437 13.27 -8.11 -6.56
CA HIS A 437 12.62 -9.41 -6.33
C HIS A 437 11.11 -9.23 -6.32
N GLU A 438 10.40 -10.28 -6.74
CA GLU A 438 8.94 -10.33 -6.68
C GLU A 438 8.47 -10.02 -5.26
N PRO A 439 7.58 -9.03 -5.08
CA PRO A 439 7.16 -8.62 -3.75
C PRO A 439 6.38 -9.74 -3.05
N CYS A 440 6.73 -10.03 -1.80
CA CYS A 440 6.00 -11.00 -0.98
C CYS A 440 4.53 -10.59 -0.78
N ILE A 441 3.71 -11.46 -0.15
CA ILE A 441 2.30 -11.21 0.12
C ILE A 441 2.07 -9.86 0.85
N MET A 442 2.87 -9.55 1.87
CA MET A 442 2.78 -8.28 2.60
C MET A 442 3.01 -7.07 1.68
N CYS A 443 4.13 -7.07 0.95
CA CYS A 443 4.51 -5.98 0.06
C CYS A 443 3.50 -5.80 -1.08
N SER A 444 3.05 -6.91 -1.66
CA SER A 444 2.02 -6.92 -2.70
C SER A 444 0.71 -6.32 -2.20
N MET A 445 0.27 -6.67 -0.98
CA MET A 445 -0.93 -6.08 -0.37
C MET A 445 -0.75 -4.58 -0.04
N ALA A 446 0.44 -4.18 0.42
CA ALA A 446 0.78 -2.79 0.65
C ALA A 446 0.69 -1.96 -0.64
N LEU A 447 1.12 -2.51 -1.77
CA LEU A 447 1.01 -1.87 -3.10
C LEU A 447 -0.44 -1.76 -3.57
N ILE A 448 -1.30 -2.76 -3.26
CA ILE A 448 -2.76 -2.67 -3.48
C ILE A 448 -3.35 -1.53 -2.66
N HIS A 449 -3.05 -1.45 -1.36
CA HIS A 449 -3.52 -0.37 -0.50
C HIS A 449 -3.02 1.01 -0.96
N SER A 450 -1.79 1.06 -1.46
CA SER A 450 -1.15 2.26 -1.99
C SER A 450 -1.64 2.61 -3.39
N ARG A 451 -2.51 1.82 -4.04
CA ARG A 451 -3.06 2.13 -5.37
C ARG A 451 -1.99 2.28 -6.47
N ALA A 452 -0.92 1.49 -6.42
CA ALA A 452 0.11 1.49 -7.47
C ALA A 452 -0.49 1.19 -8.85
N LYS A 453 0.00 1.83 -9.93
CA LYS A 453 -0.46 1.53 -11.29
C LYS A 453 0.03 0.17 -11.76
N GLU A 454 1.33 -0.05 -11.60
CA GLU A 454 2.03 -1.21 -12.14
C GLU A 454 3.25 -1.55 -11.28
N VAL A 455 3.60 -2.83 -11.24
CA VAL A 455 4.78 -3.36 -10.57
C VAL A 455 5.61 -4.14 -11.57
N VAL A 456 6.88 -3.78 -11.70
CA VAL A 456 7.86 -4.44 -12.55
C VAL A 456 8.92 -5.08 -11.67
N PHE A 457 9.17 -6.38 -11.81
CA PHE A 457 10.18 -7.07 -10.99
C PHE A 457 11.19 -7.89 -11.79
N LEU A 458 12.42 -8.02 -11.28
CA LEU A 458 13.52 -8.74 -11.94
C LEU A 458 13.41 -10.26 -11.72
N HIS A 459 13.48 -10.71 -10.46
CA HIS A 459 13.44 -12.14 -10.11
C HIS A 459 12.09 -12.57 -9.54
N ALA A 460 11.48 -13.63 -10.09
CA ALA A 460 10.28 -14.25 -9.53
C ALA A 460 10.59 -14.98 -8.22
N MET A 461 9.65 -15.01 -7.27
CA MET A 461 9.79 -15.67 -5.97
C MET A 461 8.71 -16.78 -5.82
N PRO A 462 8.94 -18.00 -6.33
CA PRO A 462 7.91 -19.04 -6.43
C PRO A 462 7.24 -19.43 -5.11
N ARG A 463 7.97 -19.30 -3.99
CA ARG A 463 7.50 -19.74 -2.66
C ARG A 463 6.86 -18.64 -1.82
N THR A 464 7.17 -17.37 -2.08
CA THR A 464 6.81 -16.24 -1.20
C THR A 464 6.14 -15.08 -1.94
N GLY A 465 6.29 -15.02 -3.27
CA GLY A 465 5.83 -13.94 -4.14
C GLY A 465 4.31 -13.81 -4.18
N GLY A 466 3.83 -12.57 -4.10
CA GLY A 466 2.40 -12.21 -4.15
C GLY A 466 1.90 -11.75 -5.52
N CYS A 467 2.75 -11.78 -6.55
CA CYS A 467 2.43 -11.31 -7.91
C CYS A 467 2.35 -12.44 -8.95
N GLY A 468 2.62 -13.69 -8.56
CA GLY A 468 2.61 -14.82 -9.46
C GLY A 468 3.29 -16.07 -8.91
N GLY A 469 4.12 -15.93 -7.86
CA GLY A 469 4.76 -17.03 -7.15
C GLY A 469 3.79 -17.85 -6.29
N ALA A 470 3.74 -17.57 -4.99
CA ALA A 470 2.87 -18.28 -4.05
C ALA A 470 1.40 -17.88 -4.19
N ALA A 471 1.15 -16.61 -4.48
CA ALA A 471 -0.18 -16.07 -4.70
C ALA A 471 -0.12 -15.00 -5.79
N ARG A 472 -1.30 -14.66 -6.32
CA ARG A 472 -1.47 -13.51 -7.22
C ARG A 472 -2.49 -12.57 -6.64
N LEU A 473 -2.09 -11.78 -5.65
CA LEU A 473 -2.98 -10.91 -4.88
C LEU A 473 -3.81 -9.99 -5.77
N PRO A 474 -3.26 -9.34 -6.83
CA PRO A 474 -4.06 -8.49 -7.71
C PRO A 474 -5.18 -9.22 -8.47
N THR A 475 -5.28 -10.55 -8.38
CA THR A 475 -6.39 -11.35 -8.96
C THR A 475 -7.40 -11.84 -7.95
N LEU A 476 -7.21 -11.60 -6.65
CA LEU A 476 -8.16 -12.03 -5.63
C LEU A 476 -9.55 -11.42 -5.85
N LYS A 477 -10.60 -12.15 -5.45
CA LYS A 477 -11.97 -11.62 -5.42
C LYS A 477 -12.12 -10.69 -4.20
N GLY A 478 -12.88 -9.60 -4.34
CA GLY A 478 -13.18 -8.68 -3.24
C GLY A 478 -12.18 -7.54 -3.00
N ILE A 479 -11.04 -7.51 -3.70
CA ILE A 479 -10.11 -6.37 -3.61
C ILE A 479 -10.57 -5.19 -4.47
N ASN A 480 -10.38 -3.97 -3.95
CA ASN A 480 -10.89 -2.74 -4.56
C ASN A 480 -9.90 -2.07 -5.54
N HIS A 481 -8.68 -2.58 -5.64
CA HIS A 481 -7.62 -2.10 -6.52
C HIS A 481 -6.87 -3.27 -7.14
N ARG A 482 -6.43 -3.14 -8.39
CA ARG A 482 -5.57 -4.10 -9.08
C ARG A 482 -4.50 -3.31 -9.83
N PHE A 483 -3.26 -3.79 -9.79
CA PHE A 483 -2.13 -3.18 -10.51
C PHE A 483 -1.62 -4.12 -11.60
N GLY A 484 -1.02 -3.55 -12.65
CA GLY A 484 -0.33 -4.31 -13.70
C GLY A 484 0.90 -5.04 -13.14
N ILE A 485 1.18 -6.24 -13.63
CA ILE A 485 2.32 -7.03 -13.18
C ILE A 485 3.20 -7.33 -14.38
N CYS A 486 4.47 -6.94 -14.30
CA CYS A 486 5.48 -7.18 -15.31
C CYS A 486 6.68 -7.90 -14.70
N GLN A 487 7.15 -8.96 -15.34
CA GLN A 487 8.37 -9.66 -14.95
C GLN A 487 9.45 -9.46 -16.01
N TRP A 488 10.63 -9.02 -15.61
CA TRP A 488 11.79 -8.86 -16.49
C TRP A 488 12.18 -10.19 -17.15
N LYS A 489 12.58 -10.14 -18.42
CA LYS A 489 12.99 -11.33 -19.17
C LYS A 489 14.41 -11.75 -18.76
N ALA A 490 14.62 -13.04 -18.54
CA ALA A 490 15.90 -13.60 -18.10
C ALA A 490 17.07 -13.36 -19.07
N ASP A 491 16.77 -13.18 -20.37
CA ASP A 491 17.77 -12.87 -21.40
C ASP A 491 18.48 -11.53 -21.15
N PHE A 492 17.86 -10.65 -20.35
CA PHE A 492 18.45 -9.37 -19.92
C PHE A 492 19.11 -9.44 -18.53
N THR A 493 19.15 -10.62 -17.90
CA THR A 493 19.67 -10.82 -16.53
C THR A 493 20.79 -11.86 -16.43
N SER A 494 21.02 -12.70 -17.46
CA SER A 494 21.97 -13.83 -17.43
C SER A 494 23.36 -13.51 -18.01
N ASP A 495 24.38 -14.24 -17.57
CA ASP A 495 25.83 -13.95 -17.60
C ASP A 495 26.59 -14.16 -18.94
N SER A 496 26.06 -13.71 -20.07
CA SER A 496 26.79 -13.61 -21.36
C SER A 496 27.63 -12.32 -21.53
N GLY A 497 28.79 -12.22 -20.88
CA GLY A 497 29.94 -11.36 -21.24
C GLY A 497 29.83 -9.86 -21.65
N SER A 498 28.85 -9.04 -21.22
CA SER A 498 28.88 -7.58 -21.43
C SER A 498 28.65 -6.82 -20.11
N GLU A 499 29.30 -5.67 -19.93
CA GLU A 499 29.34 -4.86 -18.69
C GLU A 499 28.00 -4.16 -18.33
N ASP A 500 26.92 -4.43 -19.07
CA ASP A 500 25.63 -3.71 -19.00
C ASP A 500 24.52 -4.43 -18.21
N ARG A 501 24.86 -5.16 -17.14
CA ARG A 501 23.92 -6.14 -16.55
C ARG A 501 23.10 -5.68 -15.35
N LEU A 502 21.79 -5.91 -15.45
CA LEU A 502 20.86 -6.01 -14.31
C LEU A 502 21.03 -7.39 -13.64
N CYS A 503 22.13 -7.57 -12.91
CA CYS A 503 22.47 -8.85 -12.26
C CYS A 503 22.40 -8.74 -10.74
N ILE A 504 21.55 -9.56 -10.11
CA ILE A 504 21.52 -9.76 -8.67
C ILE A 504 21.44 -11.27 -8.42
N ASP A 505 22.03 -11.73 -7.31
CA ASP A 505 21.95 -13.12 -6.89
C ASP A 505 20.49 -13.58 -6.77
N ASP A 506 20.09 -14.56 -7.58
CA ASP A 506 18.73 -15.07 -7.66
C ASP A 506 18.40 -16.08 -6.54
N ALA A 507 19.40 -16.50 -5.76
CA ALA A 507 19.25 -17.39 -4.62
C ALA A 507 18.80 -16.67 -3.33
N ILE A 508 18.68 -15.34 -3.36
CA ILE A 508 18.24 -14.55 -2.21
C ILE A 508 16.76 -14.85 -1.91
N ASP A 509 16.50 -15.37 -0.71
CA ASP A 509 15.14 -15.56 -0.19
C ASP A 509 14.58 -14.21 0.29
N ALA A 510 14.01 -13.44 -0.64
CA ALA A 510 13.51 -12.08 -0.43
C ALA A 510 12.28 -11.99 0.48
#